data_AF-A0A8S0YKG1-F1
#
_entry.id   AF-A0A8S0YKG1-F1
#
_cell.length_a   1.000
_cell.length_b   1.000
_cell.length_c   1.000
_cell.angle_alpha   90.00
_cell.angle_beta   90.00
_cell.angle_gamma   90.00
#
_symmetry.space_group_name_H-M   'P 1'
#
loop_
_entity.id
_entity.type
_entity.pdbx_description
1 polymer ?
#
loop_
_entity_poly.entity_id
_entity_poly.type
_entity_poly.pdbx_seq_one_letter_code
_entity_poly.pdbx_strand_id
1 'polypeptide(L)'
;MNRNFLIEQCRRLEIIHKEESKEANQENYANCKWLLVHNEGHQYLIDKFKKFLEDTDCTDRKVARKCLKKNIKKSDDIIKDLDEKYNEFANDEVMSETDERTYSFNDGIWCIGLTLIEVINKERYISKLK
;
A
#
# COMPACT_ATOMS: atom_id res chain seq x y z
N MET A 1 -0.49 -13.56 -18.21
CA MET A 1 0.55 -13.13 -17.23
C MET A 1 0.80 -14.30 -16.30
N ASN A 2 2.03 -14.50 -15.82
CA ASN A 2 2.31 -15.60 -14.91
C ASN A 2 1.84 -15.23 -13.49
N ARG A 3 0.87 -15.97 -12.93
CA ARG A 3 0.34 -15.75 -11.58
C ARG A 3 1.43 -15.96 -10.52
N ASN A 4 2.20 -17.05 -10.64
CA ASN A 4 3.27 -17.38 -9.69
C ASN A 4 4.34 -16.29 -9.66
N PHE A 5 4.61 -15.65 -10.81
CA PHE A 5 5.45 -14.45 -10.85
C PHE A 5 4.88 -13.33 -9.96
N LEU A 6 3.60 -12.98 -10.10
CA LEU A 6 3.00 -11.93 -9.27
C LEU A 6 2.99 -12.28 -7.78
N ILE A 7 2.67 -13.53 -7.43
CA ILE A 7 2.69 -14.00 -6.03
C ILE A 7 4.10 -13.85 -5.47
N GLU A 8 5.13 -14.22 -6.23
CA GLU A 8 6.52 -14.04 -5.81
C GLU A 8 6.90 -12.55 -5.66
N GLN A 9 6.40 -11.67 -6.55
CA GLN A 9 6.61 -10.22 -6.39
C GLN A 9 5.94 -9.68 -5.12
N CYS A 10 4.74 -10.17 -4.79
CA CYS A 10 4.06 -9.83 -3.54
C CYS A 10 4.88 -10.30 -2.33
N ARG A 11 5.35 -11.55 -2.32
CA ARG A 11 6.18 -12.10 -1.24
C ARG A 11 7.44 -11.27 -0.98
N ARG A 12 8.10 -10.78 -2.03
CA ARG A 12 9.30 -9.94 -1.88
C ARG A 12 8.98 -8.58 -1.29
N LEU A 13 7.88 -7.96 -1.71
CA LEU A 13 7.41 -6.70 -1.12
C LEU A 13 7.07 -6.88 0.37
N GLU A 14 6.38 -7.96 0.75
CA GLU A 14 6.09 -8.28 2.17
C GLU A 14 7.38 -8.33 3.00
N ILE A 15 8.43 -8.95 2.49
CA ILE A 15 9.71 -9.07 3.21
C ILE A 15 10.37 -7.70 3.36
N ILE A 16 10.42 -6.91 2.28
CA ILE A 16 11.01 -5.55 2.30
C ILE A 16 10.29 -4.65 3.32
N HIS A 17 8.95 -4.59 3.29
CA HIS A 17 8.19 -3.73 4.20
C HIS A 17 8.22 -4.23 5.65
N LYS A 18 8.36 -5.54 5.86
CA LYS A 18 8.56 -6.11 7.18
C LYS A 18 9.94 -5.74 7.75
N GLU A 19 10.98 -5.70 6.93
CA GLU A 19 12.32 -5.25 7.33
C GLU A 19 12.31 -3.76 7.68
N GLU A 20 11.75 -2.92 6.80
CA GLU A 20 11.58 -1.48 7.04
C GLU A 20 10.80 -1.20 8.34
N SER A 21 9.72 -1.95 8.59
CA SER A 21 8.95 -1.82 9.83
C SER A 21 9.75 -2.23 11.07
N LYS A 22 10.67 -3.20 10.97
CA LYS A 22 11.54 -3.58 12.09
C LYS A 22 12.57 -2.50 12.39
N GLU A 23 13.20 -1.94 11.36
CA GLU A 23 14.15 -0.84 11.48
C GLU A 23 13.48 0.39 12.13
N ALA A 24 12.30 0.76 11.65
CA ALA A 24 11.50 1.85 12.22
C ALA A 24 11.16 1.65 13.71
N ASN A 25 10.91 0.41 14.13
CA ASN A 25 10.65 0.08 15.55
C ASN A 25 11.92 0.13 16.42
N GLN A 26 13.10 -0.17 15.86
CA GLN A 26 14.36 -0.19 16.61
C GLN A 26 14.90 1.22 16.87
N GLU A 27 14.71 2.14 15.94
CA GLU A 27 15.26 3.49 16.06
C GLU A 27 14.44 4.43 16.96
N ASN A 28 13.27 3.99 17.44
CA ASN A 28 12.43 4.68 18.43
C ASN A 28 12.11 6.16 18.06
N TYR A 29 12.13 6.49 16.78
CA TYR A 29 11.76 7.82 16.31
C TYR A 29 10.24 7.98 16.41
N ALA A 30 9.78 8.90 17.26
CA ALA A 30 8.38 9.33 17.27
C ALA A 30 7.88 9.72 15.86
N ASN A 31 8.80 10.18 14.99
CA ASN A 31 8.56 10.50 13.58
C ASN A 31 8.37 9.29 12.65
N CYS A 32 8.49 8.05 13.11
CA CYS A 32 8.29 6.85 12.28
C CYS A 32 6.96 6.13 12.53
N LYS A 33 6.10 6.66 13.42
CA LYS A 33 4.77 6.07 13.68
C LYS A 33 3.91 5.98 12.42
N TRP A 34 3.93 7.02 11.58
CA TRP A 34 3.21 7.03 10.31
C TRP A 34 3.69 5.91 9.38
N LEU A 35 5.00 5.64 9.35
CA LEU A 35 5.60 4.62 8.49
C LEU A 35 5.13 3.21 8.87
N LEU A 36 4.98 2.92 10.15
CA LEU A 36 4.44 1.63 10.61
C LEU A 36 3.00 1.44 10.11
N VAL A 37 2.16 2.45 10.26
CA VAL A 37 0.76 2.42 9.81
C VAL A 37 0.66 2.37 8.28
N HIS A 38 1.53 3.10 7.59
CA HIS A 38 1.66 3.06 6.14
C HIS A 38 2.01 1.64 5.66
N ASN A 39 2.95 0.98 6.33
CA ASN A 39 3.31 -0.41 6.05
C ASN A 39 2.23 -1.43 6.41
N GLU A 40 1.36 -1.15 7.40
CA GLU A 40 0.13 -1.94 7.59
C GLU A 40 -0.79 -1.85 6.36
N GLY A 41 -0.91 -0.66 5.75
CA GLY A 41 -1.64 -0.44 4.51
C GLY A 41 -1.03 -1.22 3.33
N HIS A 42 0.30 -1.26 3.24
CA HIS A 42 1.01 -2.10 2.28
C HIS A 42 0.62 -3.57 2.43
N GLN A 43 0.77 -4.11 3.63
CA GLN A 43 0.47 -5.51 3.93
C GLN A 43 -0.98 -5.85 3.61
N TYR A 44 -1.93 -4.99 4.01
CA TYR A 44 -3.35 -5.18 3.74
C TYR A 44 -3.65 -5.39 2.24
N LEU A 45 -3.14 -4.51 1.37
CA LEU A 45 -3.42 -4.63 -0.05
C LEU A 45 -2.69 -5.83 -0.66
N ILE A 46 -1.47 -6.13 -0.22
CA ILE A 46 -0.72 -7.29 -0.69
C ILE A 46 -1.47 -8.59 -0.38
N ASP A 47 -1.91 -8.79 0.87
CA ASP A 47 -2.65 -9.98 1.29
C ASP A 47 -3.96 -10.13 0.49
N LYS A 48 -4.69 -9.03 0.36
CA LYS A 48 -5.93 -8.99 -0.42
C LYS A 48 -5.69 -9.34 -1.89
N PHE A 49 -4.59 -8.85 -2.47
CA PHE A 49 -4.26 -9.11 -3.87
C PHE A 49 -3.76 -10.54 -4.08
N LYS A 50 -2.92 -11.09 -3.20
CA LYS A 50 -2.51 -12.50 -3.21
C LYS A 50 -3.71 -13.42 -3.15
N LYS A 51 -4.61 -13.19 -2.18
CA LYS A 51 -5.86 -13.95 -2.06
C LYS A 51 -6.70 -13.86 -3.33
N PHE A 52 -6.85 -12.67 -3.90
CA PHE A 52 -7.54 -12.51 -5.19
C PHE A 52 -6.90 -13.35 -6.31
N LEU A 53 -5.57 -13.36 -6.42
CA LEU A 53 -4.85 -14.14 -7.45
C LEU A 53 -5.04 -15.66 -7.24
N GLU A 54 -5.04 -16.11 -6.00
CA GLU A 54 -5.22 -17.51 -5.60
C GLU A 54 -6.65 -17.98 -5.85
N ASP A 55 -7.65 -17.23 -5.37
CA ASP A 55 -9.08 -17.59 -5.44
C ASP A 55 -9.62 -17.60 -6.89
N THR A 56 -9.03 -16.80 -7.79
CA THR A 56 -9.57 -16.61 -9.15
C THR A 56 -8.72 -17.22 -10.26
N ASP A 57 -7.56 -17.81 -9.93
CA ASP A 57 -6.56 -18.23 -10.92
C ASP A 57 -6.27 -17.13 -11.98
N CYS A 58 -6.22 -15.86 -11.55
CA CYS A 58 -6.22 -14.74 -12.48
C CYS A 58 -4.94 -14.67 -13.31
N THR A 59 -5.08 -14.87 -14.63
CA THR A 59 -3.98 -14.75 -15.61
C THR A 59 -4.07 -13.47 -16.47
N ASP A 60 -5.17 -12.73 -16.38
CA ASP A 60 -5.42 -11.49 -17.13
C ASP A 60 -4.90 -10.24 -16.38
N ARG A 61 -3.99 -9.51 -17.03
CA ARG A 61 -3.44 -8.25 -16.52
C ARG A 61 -4.50 -7.18 -16.31
N LYS A 62 -5.50 -7.09 -17.20
CA LYS A 62 -6.57 -6.09 -17.11
C LYS A 62 -7.40 -6.31 -15.86
N VAL A 63 -7.74 -7.57 -15.56
CA VAL A 63 -8.51 -7.93 -14.37
C VAL A 63 -7.70 -7.67 -13.10
N ALA A 64 -6.44 -8.11 -13.05
CA ALA A 64 -5.55 -7.86 -11.91
C ALA A 64 -5.39 -6.35 -11.63
N ARG A 65 -5.14 -5.53 -12.65
CA ARG A 65 -5.08 -4.07 -12.48
C ARG A 65 -6.40 -3.47 -12.03
N LYS A 66 -7.52 -3.96 -12.55
CA LYS A 66 -8.86 -3.49 -12.13
C LYS A 66 -9.10 -3.75 -10.64
N CYS A 67 -8.63 -4.88 -10.12
CA CYS A 67 -8.67 -5.19 -8.69
C CYS A 67 -7.88 -4.14 -7.88
N LEU A 68 -6.63 -3.86 -8.26
CA LEU A 68 -5.79 -2.87 -7.58
C LEU A 68 -6.38 -1.45 -7.67
N LYS A 69 -6.77 -1.00 -8.88
CA LYS A 69 -7.34 0.33 -9.11
C LYS A 69 -8.59 0.62 -8.27
N LYS A 70 -9.39 -0.40 -7.96
CA LYS A 70 -10.56 -0.24 -7.05
C LYS A 70 -10.13 0.09 -5.62
N ASN A 71 -9.07 -0.54 -5.12
CA ASN A 71 -8.55 -0.26 -3.78
C ASN A 71 -7.83 1.09 -3.75
N ILE A 72 -7.01 1.39 -4.75
CA ILE A 72 -6.34 2.70 -4.90
C ILE A 72 -7.37 3.82 -4.91
N LYS A 73 -8.42 3.72 -5.73
CA LYS A 73 -9.46 4.75 -5.78
C LYS A 73 -10.14 4.94 -4.43
N LYS A 74 -10.52 3.85 -3.76
CA LYS A 74 -11.16 3.94 -2.44
C LYS A 74 -10.26 4.66 -1.42
N SER A 75 -8.97 4.36 -1.41
CA SER A 75 -8.01 5.01 -0.52
C SER A 75 -7.74 6.46 -0.89
N ASP A 76 -7.65 6.77 -2.19
CA ASP A 76 -7.52 8.13 -2.72
C ASP A 76 -8.71 9.01 -2.33
N ASP A 77 -9.94 8.49 -2.42
CA ASP A 77 -11.15 9.19 -2.00
C ASP A 77 -11.09 9.52 -0.49
N ILE A 78 -10.64 8.58 0.36
CA ILE A 78 -10.50 8.82 1.82
C ILE A 78 -9.41 9.85 2.14
N ILE A 79 -8.27 9.79 1.44
CA ILE A 79 -7.17 10.74 1.61
C ILE A 79 -7.64 12.15 1.25
N LYS A 80 -8.34 12.31 0.13
CA LYS A 80 -8.91 13.59 -0.31
C LYS A 80 -9.90 14.15 0.70
N ASP A 81 -10.80 13.33 1.24
CA ASP A 81 -11.75 13.78 2.28
C ASP A 81 -11.00 14.34 3.51
N LEU A 82 -9.86 13.74 3.89
CA LEU A 82 -9.02 14.22 4.99
C LEU A 82 -8.21 15.45 4.62
N ASP A 83 -7.68 15.54 3.39
CA ASP A 83 -7.00 16.73 2.89
C ASP A 83 -7.95 17.92 2.82
N GLU A 84 -9.17 17.74 2.31
CA GLU A 84 -10.20 18.77 2.31
C GLU A 84 -10.51 19.24 3.74
N LYS A 85 -10.63 18.30 4.68
CA LYS A 85 -10.94 18.59 6.09
C LYS A 85 -9.85 19.43 6.78
N TYR A 86 -8.57 19.16 6.53
CA TYR A 86 -7.45 19.73 7.32
C TYR A 86 -6.57 20.72 6.55
N ASN A 87 -6.55 20.70 5.21
CA ASN A 87 -5.65 21.52 4.40
C ASN A 87 -6.38 22.58 3.56
N GLU A 88 -7.65 22.36 3.18
CA GLU A 88 -8.39 23.32 2.33
C GLU A 88 -9.17 24.38 3.13
N PHE A 89 -9.56 24.07 4.36
CA PHE A 89 -10.02 25.08 5.31
C PHE A 89 -8.79 25.67 6.00
N ALA A 90 -8.67 27.00 6.03
CA ALA A 90 -7.56 27.75 6.63
C ALA A 90 -7.46 27.64 8.18
N ASN A 91 -7.85 26.50 8.72
CA ASN A 91 -7.64 26.18 10.11
C ASN A 91 -6.29 25.46 10.17
N ASP A 92 -5.34 26.03 10.90
CA ASP A 92 -4.10 25.37 11.33
C ASP A 92 -4.39 24.18 12.29
N GLU A 93 -5.45 23.41 12.00
CA GLU A 93 -5.92 22.29 12.79
C GLU A 93 -4.99 21.10 12.54
N VAL A 94 -4.22 20.77 13.57
CA VAL A 94 -3.44 19.55 13.62
C VAL A 94 -4.39 18.36 13.44
N MET A 95 -4.08 17.49 12.48
CA MET A 95 -4.84 16.28 12.21
C MET A 95 -4.95 15.43 13.48
N SER A 96 -6.15 14.94 13.79
CA SER A 96 -6.32 14.06 14.95
C SER A 96 -5.56 12.75 14.76
N GLU A 97 -5.06 12.14 15.85
CA GLU A 97 -4.31 10.86 15.76
C GLU A 97 -5.08 9.75 15.01
N THR A 98 -6.42 9.74 15.10
CA THR A 98 -7.25 8.76 14.39
C THR A 98 -7.30 9.02 12.89
N ASP A 99 -7.36 10.29 12.50
CA ASP A 99 -7.35 10.69 11.10
C ASP A 99 -5.94 10.53 10.51
N GLU A 100 -4.87 10.85 11.26
CA GLU A 100 -3.48 10.60 10.84
C GLU A 100 -3.23 9.11 10.58
N ARG A 101 -3.74 8.24 11.46
CA ARG A 101 -3.67 6.79 11.27
C ARG A 101 -4.44 6.38 10.01
N THR A 102 -5.64 6.90 9.83
CA THR A 102 -6.50 6.60 8.66
C THR A 102 -5.83 7.05 7.36
N TYR A 103 -5.28 8.26 7.36
CA TYR A 103 -4.53 8.83 6.25
C TYR A 103 -3.33 7.94 5.89
N SER A 104 -2.43 7.70 6.86
CA SER A 104 -1.20 6.94 6.65
C SER A 104 -1.48 5.52 6.13
N PHE A 105 -2.51 4.85 6.66
CA PHE A 105 -2.90 3.52 6.22
C PHE A 105 -3.39 3.50 4.77
N ASN A 106 -4.23 4.48 4.39
CA ASN A 106 -4.74 4.57 3.02
C ASN A 106 -3.67 5.02 2.03
N ASP A 107 -2.76 5.89 2.45
CA ASP A 107 -1.58 6.29 1.67
C ASP A 107 -0.70 5.06 1.34
N GLY A 108 -0.50 4.17 2.33
CA GLY A 108 0.14 2.88 2.11
C GLY A 108 -0.58 2.05 1.02
N ILE A 109 -1.89 1.85 1.14
CA ILE A 109 -2.68 1.10 0.13
C ILE A 109 -2.51 1.71 -1.26
N TRP A 110 -2.54 3.03 -1.36
CA TRP A 110 -2.36 3.75 -2.62
C TRP A 110 -0.96 3.50 -3.21
N CYS A 111 0.09 3.70 -2.40
CA CYS A 111 1.49 3.56 -2.77
C CYS A 111 1.83 2.15 -3.29
N ILE A 112 1.49 1.11 -2.53
CA ILE A 112 1.76 -0.27 -2.96
C ILE A 112 0.89 -0.68 -4.14
N GLY A 113 -0.33 -0.12 -4.23
CA GLY A 113 -1.23 -0.37 -5.35
C GLY A 113 -0.61 0.06 -6.67
N LEU A 114 -0.01 1.26 -6.71
CA LEU A 114 0.72 1.74 -7.88
C LEU A 114 1.94 0.87 -8.19
N THR A 115 2.73 0.53 -7.17
CA THR A 115 3.90 -0.35 -7.31
C THR A 115 3.51 -1.71 -7.93
N LEU A 116 2.42 -2.33 -7.47
CA LEU A 116 1.93 -3.59 -8.02
C LEU A 116 1.40 -3.45 -9.47
N ILE A 117 0.83 -2.30 -9.82
CA ILE A 117 0.44 -2.01 -11.21
C ILE A 117 1.66 -1.96 -12.12
N GLU A 118 2.74 -1.27 -11.72
CA GLU A 118 4.00 -1.24 -12.48
C GLU A 118 4.59 -2.63 -12.66
N VAL A 119 4.54 -3.48 -11.62
CA VAL A 119 4.94 -4.88 -11.69
C VAL A 119 4.11 -5.67 -12.72
N ILE A 120 2.78 -5.49 -12.73
CA ILE A 120 1.89 -6.13 -13.72
C ILE A 120 2.22 -5.66 -15.14
N ASN A 121 2.56 -4.39 -15.31
CA ASN A 121 2.95 -3.81 -16.59
C ASN A 121 4.37 -4.22 -17.03
N LYS A 122 5.17 -4.83 -16.14
CA LYS A 122 6.59 -5.12 -16.32
C LYS A 122 7.49 -3.88 -16.37
N GLU A 123 7.01 -2.78 -15.81
CA GLU A 123 7.78 -1.53 -15.65
C GLU A 123 8.68 -1.60 -14.40
N ARG A 124 8.32 -2.45 -13.44
CA ARG A 124 9.09 -2.71 -12.22
C ARG A 124 9.27 -4.20 -11.98
N TYR A 125 10.42 -4.57 -11.44
CA TYR A 125 10.71 -5.91 -10.92
C TYR A 125 11.35 -5.79 -9.55
N ILE A 126 10.78 -6.48 -8.56
CA ILE A 126 11.26 -6.48 -7.18
C ILE A 126 12.35 -7.53 -7.08
N SER A 127 13.60 -7.07 -7.11
CA SER A 127 14.78 -7.93 -7.23
C SER A 127 15.33 -8.46 -5.90
N LYS A 128 15.07 -7.78 -4.78
CA LYS A 128 15.73 -8.11 -3.51
C LYS A 128 15.05 -9.26 -2.76
N LEU A 129 15.87 -10.27 -2.47
CA LEU A 129 16.12 -10.73 -1.11
C LEU A 129 17.61 -10.46 -0.90
N LYS A 130 17.97 -9.44 -0.11
CA LYS A 130 19.36 -9.30 0.35
C LYS A 130 19.50 -10.06 1.65
#